data_AF-A0A0J9GSR2-F1
#
_entry.id   AF-A0A0J9GSR2-F1
#
_cell.length_a   1.000
_cell.length_b   1.000
_cell.length_c   1.000
_cell.angle_alpha   90.00
_cell.angle_beta   90.00
_cell.angle_gamma   90.00
#
_symmetry.space_group_name_H-M   'P 1'
#
loop_
_entity.id
_entity.type
_entity.pdbx_description
1 polymer ?
#
loop_
_entity_poly.entity_id
_entity_poly.type
_entity_poly.pdbx_seq_one_letter_code
_entity_poly.pdbx_strand_id
1 'polypeptide(L)' 'MLAGFAAIVLIGVAAHFGMQEIGFSSQDRSAGSAVRLE' A
#
# COMPACT_ATOMS: atom_id res chain seq x y z
N MET A 1 19.00 5.72 -14.12
CA MET A 1 18.77 4.39 -13.50
C MET A 1 18.66 4.47 -11.98
N LEU A 2 19.72 4.83 -11.25
CA LEU A 2 19.71 4.82 -9.77
C LEU A 2 18.72 5.79 -9.13
N ALA A 3 18.57 6.99 -9.70
CA ALA A 3 17.58 7.98 -9.22
C ALA A 3 16.12 7.49 -9.37
N GLY A 4 15.79 6.84 -10.48
CA GLY A 4 14.46 6.26 -10.70
C GLY A 4 14.18 5.09 -9.75
N PHE A 5 15.17 4.23 -9.53
CA PHE A 5 15.09 3.16 -8.53
C PHE A 5 14.87 3.70 -7.11
N ALA A 6 15.65 4.71 -6.70
CA ALA A 6 15.50 5.35 -5.40
C ALA A 6 14.11 5.99 -5.23
N ALA A 7 13.57 6.62 -6.28
CA ALA A 7 12.24 7.20 -6.26
C ALA A 7 11.15 6.14 -6.02
N ILE A 8 11.24 4.98 -6.69
CA ILE A 8 10.30 3.87 -6.53
C ILE A 8 10.35 3.34 -5.08
N VAL A 9 11.54 3.15 -4.53
CA VAL A 9 11.71 2.69 -3.13
C VAL A 9 11.09 3.70 -2.15
N LEU A 10 11.37 4.99 -2.32
CA LEU A 10 10.80 6.04 -1.47
C LEU A 10 9.27 6.07 -1.52
N ILE A 11 8.68 5.98 -2.72
CA ILE A 11 7.23 5.97 -2.89
C ILE A 11 6.60 4.73 -2.22
N GLY A 12 7.20 3.55 -2.40
CA GLY A 12 6.69 2.31 -1.80
C GLY A 12 6.71 2.34 -0.27
N VAL A 13 7.81 2.84 0.31
CA VAL A 13 7.94 2.99 1.78
C VAL A 13 6.98 4.03 2.32
N ALA A 14 6.91 5.21 1.70
CA ALA A 14 5.99 6.28 2.10
C ALA A 14 4.53 5.84 2.01
N ALA A 15 4.17 5.08 0.97
CA ALA A 15 2.85 4.49 0.84
C ALA A 15 2.57 3.50 1.97
N HIS A 16 3.48 2.56 2.24
CA HIS A 16 3.29 1.55 3.29
C HIS A 16 2.98 2.16 4.66
N PHE A 17 3.78 3.14 5.09
CA PHE A 17 3.59 3.80 6.39
C PHE A 17 2.48 4.85 6.36
N GLY A 18 2.36 5.63 5.29
CA GLY A 18 1.33 6.65 5.15
C GLY A 18 -0.08 6.06 5.17
N MET A 19 -0.28 4.88 4.59
CA MET A 19 -1.58 4.19 4.64
C MET A 19 -1.92 3.69 6.03
N GLN A 20 -0.93 3.20 6.80
CA GLN A 20 -1.14 2.77 8.18
C GLN A 20 -1.53 3.96 9.08
N GLU A 21 -0.90 5.13 8.89
CA GLU A 21 -1.22 6.35 9.63
C GLU A 21 -2.63 6.88 9.30
N ILE A 22 -3.08 6.75 8.05
CA ILE A 22 -4.43 7.16 7.62
C ILE A 22 -5.50 6.11 8.06
N GLY A 23 -5.12 5.08 8.81
CA GLY A 23 -6.04 4.07 9.35
C GLY A 23 -6.51 3.05 8.32
N PHE A 24 -5.91 3.02 7.12
CA PHE A 24 -6.17 1.97 6.15
C PHE A 24 -5.44 0.70 6.60
N SER A 25 -6.19 -0.22 7.21
CA SER A 25 -5.70 -1.57 7.47
C SER A 25 -5.32 -2.25 6.16
N SER A 26 -4.18 -2.92 6.11
CA SER A 26 -3.78 -3.77 4.98
C SER A 26 -4.82 -4.84 4.66
N GLN A 27 -5.72 -5.15 5.62
CA GLN A 27 -6.86 -6.04 5.43
C GLN A 27 -7.98 -5.42 4.57
N ASP A 28 -8.25 -4.10 4.68
CA ASP A 28 -9.28 -3.43 3.88
C ASP A 28 -8.91 -3.35 2.40
N ARG A 29 -7.60 -3.34 2.08
CA ARG A 29 -7.12 -3.28 0.69
C ARG A 29 -7.19 -4.62 -0.05
N SER A 30 -7.08 -5.74 0.66
CA SER A 30 -7.06 -7.08 0.06
C SER A 30 -8.42 -7.78 0.07
N ALA A 31 -9.38 -7.29 0.85
CA ALA A 31 -10.75 -7.78 0.86
C ALA A 31 -11.66 -6.83 0.05
N GLY A 32 -11.49 -6.79 -1.27
CA GLY A 32 -12.53 -6.24 -2.13
C GLY A 32 -13.83 -7.02 -1.88
N SER A 33 -14.99 -6.36 -1.90
CA SER A 33 -16.31 -6.99 -1.69
C SER A 33 -16.58 -8.21 -2.60
N ALA A 34 -15.80 -8.36 -3.67
CA ALA A 34 -15.81 -9.50 -4.58
C ALA A 34 -15.16 -10.79 -4.04
N VAL A 35 -14.46 -10.76 -2.90
CA VAL A 35 -13.84 -11.93 -2.24
C VAL A 35 -14.56 -12.26 -0.93
N ARG A 36 -15.87 -12.00 -0.86
CA ARG A 36 -16.72 -12.62 0.16
C ARG A 36 -17.41 -13.82 -0.47
N LEU A 37 -16.94 -15.03 -0.15
CA LEU A 37 -17.71 -16.26 -0.35
C LEU A 37 -18.71 -16.35 0.82
N GLU A 38 -19.80 -15.60 0.73
CA GLU A 38 -21.00 -15.83 1.54
C GLU A 38 -22.19 -16.08 0.61
#